data_AF-A0A1J5T064-F1
#
_entry.id   AF-A0A1J5T064-F1
#
_cell.length_a   1.000
_cell.length_b   1.000
_cell.length_c   1.000
_cell.angle_alpha   90.00
_cell.angle_beta   90.00
_cell.angle_gamma   90.00
#
_symmetry.space_group_name_H-M   'P 1'
#
loop_
_entity.id
_entity.type
_entity.pdbx_description
1 polymer ?
#
loop_
_entity_poly.entity_id
_entity_poly.type
_entity_poly.pdbx_seq_one_letter_code
_entity_poly.pdbx_strand_id
1 'polypeptide(L)'
;MEIQEAYKQKKAAQLKEWGAQINLMEAKLENVGADMQIKRAEQIKALRAQQHAASEKMKELGKASGDAWEQVKVTADKVWDDLKSGVADAHSKFK
;
A
#
# COMPACT_ATOMS: atom_id res chain seq x y z
N MET A 1 24.80 3.49 -4.57
CA MET A 1 23.83 4.51 -4.08
C MET A 1 22.66 4.71 -5.03
N GLU A 2 22.86 4.80 -6.35
CA GLU A 2 21.74 4.94 -7.32
C GLU A 2 20.66 3.85 -7.22
N ILE A 3 21.05 2.58 -7.00
CA ILE A 3 20.10 1.46 -6.91
C ILE A 3 19.14 1.62 -5.72
N GLN A 4 19.62 2.10 -4.57
CA GLN A 4 18.78 2.29 -3.38
C GLN A 4 17.80 3.44 -3.58
N GLU A 5 18.25 4.54 -4.20
CA GLU A 5 17.40 5.68 -4.50
C GLU A 5 16.35 5.35 -5.57
N ALA A 6 16.74 4.65 -6.65
CA ALA A 6 15.80 4.16 -7.66
C ALA A 6 14.76 3.21 -7.05
N TYR A 7 15.18 2.33 -6.14
CA TYR A 7 14.27 1.45 -5.41
C TYR A 7 13.26 2.25 -4.55
N LYS A 8 13.74 3.21 -3.76
CA LYS A 8 12.89 4.10 -2.95
C LYS A 8 11.89 4.87 -3.82
N GLN A 9 12.34 5.44 -4.93
CA GLN A 9 11.47 6.18 -5.86
C GLN A 9 10.39 5.28 -6.46
N LYS A 10 10.75 4.09 -6.94
CA LYS A 10 9.80 3.11 -7.47
C LYS A 10 8.72 2.75 -6.43
N LYS A 11 9.15 2.45 -5.20
CA LYS A 11 8.24 2.08 -4.11
C LYS A 11 7.33 3.26 -3.75
N ALA A 12 7.87 4.47 -3.61
CA ALA A 12 7.08 5.68 -3.34
C ALA A 12 6.01 5.94 -4.42
N ALA A 13 6.37 5.76 -5.71
CA ALA A 13 5.43 5.90 -6.81
C ALA A 13 4.28 4.89 -6.72
N GLN A 14 4.59 3.62 -6.44
CA GLN A 14 3.58 2.57 -6.26
C GLN A 14 2.65 2.86 -5.07
N LEU A 15 3.18 3.34 -3.95
CA LEU A 15 2.35 3.73 -2.80
C LEU A 15 1.40 4.87 -3.13
N LYS A 16 1.85 5.83 -3.94
CA LYS A 16 1.01 6.94 -4.41
C LYS A 16 -0.10 6.43 -5.34
N GLU A 17 0.24 5.54 -6.26
CA GLU A 17 -0.72 4.89 -7.17
C GLU A 17 -1.80 4.13 -6.39
N TRP A 18 -1.40 3.23 -5.48
CA TRP A 18 -2.33 2.47 -4.66
C TRP A 18 -3.15 3.36 -3.72
N GLY A 19 -2.55 4.41 -3.17
CA GLY A 19 -3.29 5.41 -2.40
C GLY A 19 -4.41 6.06 -3.22
N ALA A 20 -4.16 6.41 -4.47
CA ALA A 20 -5.19 6.94 -5.36
C ALA A 20 -6.27 5.91 -5.69
N GLN A 21 -5.91 4.64 -5.89
CA GLN A 21 -6.88 3.55 -6.09
C GLN A 21 -7.76 3.32 -4.86
N ILE A 22 -7.18 3.35 -3.65
CA ILE A 22 -7.93 3.25 -2.39
C ILE A 22 -8.89 4.44 -2.23
N ASN A 23 -8.43 5.67 -2.51
CA ASN A 23 -9.30 6.86 -2.50
C ASN A 23 -10.48 6.70 -3.47
N LEU A 24 -10.24 6.16 -4.67
CA LEU A 24 -11.29 5.94 -5.66
C LEU A 24 -12.32 4.89 -5.20
N MET A 25 -11.85 3.79 -4.59
CA MET A 25 -12.74 2.78 -4.01
C MET A 25 -13.58 3.35 -2.86
N GLU A 26 -12.99 4.24 -2.05
CA GLU A 26 -13.67 4.91 -0.94
C GLU A 26 -14.74 5.89 -1.42
N ALA A 27 -14.49 6.62 -2.51
CA ALA A 27 -15.52 7.46 -3.13
C ALA A 27 -16.64 6.63 -3.78
N LYS A 28 -16.32 5.47 -4.37
CA LYS A 28 -17.33 4.56 -4.93
C LYS A 28 -18.22 3.90 -3.87
N LEU A 29 -17.71 3.76 -2.66
CA LEU A 29 -18.42 3.20 -1.50
C LEU A 29 -19.69 3.99 -1.16
N GLU A 30 -19.72 5.29 -1.40
CA GLU A 30 -20.90 6.15 -1.16
C GLU A 30 -22.08 5.80 -2.10
N ASN A 31 -21.81 5.09 -3.19
CA ASN A 31 -22.79 4.76 -4.23
C ASN A 31 -23.24 3.28 -4.20
N VAL A 32 -22.79 2.47 -3.24
CA VAL A 32 -23.20 1.05 -3.11
C VAL A 32 -24.25 0.86 -2.02
N GLY A 33 -25.07 -0.20 -2.14
CA GLY A 33 -26.09 -0.52 -1.13
C GLY A 33 -25.50 -0.82 0.25
N ALA A 34 -26.27 -0.57 1.32
CA ALA A 34 -25.79 -0.56 2.72
C ALA A 34 -25.03 -1.83 3.16
N ASP A 35 -25.49 -3.04 2.78
CA ASP A 35 -24.80 -4.29 3.14
C ASP A 35 -23.44 -4.44 2.44
N MET A 36 -23.36 -3.98 1.18
CA MET A 36 -22.10 -3.95 0.46
C MET A 36 -21.19 -2.86 1.02
N GLN A 37 -21.77 -1.72 1.42
CA GLN A 37 -21.03 -0.60 2.01
C GLN A 37 -20.23 -1.04 3.24
N ILE A 38 -20.84 -1.78 4.17
CA ILE A 38 -20.15 -2.25 5.39
C ILE A 38 -18.95 -3.15 5.05
N LYS A 39 -19.17 -4.21 4.27
CA LYS A 39 -18.09 -5.17 3.91
C LYS A 39 -16.94 -4.50 3.15
N ARG A 40 -17.27 -3.55 2.28
CA ARG A 40 -16.29 -2.80 1.49
C ARG A 40 -15.54 -1.77 2.33
N ALA A 41 -16.22 -1.10 3.26
CA ALA A 41 -15.60 -0.16 4.18
C ALA A 41 -14.56 -0.84 5.05
N GLU A 42 -14.84 -2.05 5.56
CA GLU A 42 -13.86 -2.85 6.31
C GLU A 42 -12.64 -3.21 5.45
N GLN A 43 -12.85 -3.64 4.20
CA GLN A 43 -11.77 -3.93 3.26
C GLN A 43 -10.91 -2.68 2.99
N ILE A 44 -11.52 -1.53 2.72
CA ILE A 44 -10.78 -0.28 2.48
C ILE A 44 -10.01 0.16 3.73
N LYS A 45 -10.60 0.03 4.92
CA LYS A 45 -9.91 0.33 6.18
C LYS A 45 -8.68 -0.55 6.38
N ALA A 46 -8.77 -1.84 6.04
CA ALA A 46 -7.61 -2.74 6.09
C ALA A 46 -6.53 -2.30 5.09
N LEU A 47 -6.89 -1.94 3.85
CA LEU A 47 -5.94 -1.42 2.86
C LEU A 47 -5.27 -0.13 3.30
N ARG A 48 -6.01 0.78 3.95
CA ARG A 48 -5.44 2.00 4.56
C ARG A 48 -4.40 1.66 5.61
N ALA A 49 -4.70 0.74 6.51
CA ALA A 49 -3.75 0.30 7.53
C ALA A 49 -2.48 -0.29 6.90
N GLN A 50 -2.61 -1.13 5.87
CA GLN A 50 -1.47 -1.67 5.12
C GLN A 50 -0.68 -0.57 4.39
N GLN A 51 -1.36 0.41 3.80
CA GLN A 51 -0.73 1.57 3.16
C GLN A 51 0.11 2.37 4.17
N HIS A 52 -0.42 2.59 5.38
CA HIS A 52 0.30 3.26 6.45
C HIS A 52 1.53 2.47 6.88
N ALA A 53 1.39 1.15 7.11
CA ALA A 53 2.51 0.28 7.46
C ALA A 53 3.61 0.28 6.39
N ALA A 54 3.24 0.23 5.11
CA ALA A 54 4.17 0.35 3.99
C ALA A 54 4.88 1.71 3.99
N SER A 55 4.16 2.81 4.24
CA SER A 55 4.74 4.15 4.34
C SER A 55 5.76 4.25 5.49
N GLU A 56 5.46 3.66 6.65
CA GLU A 56 6.36 3.60 7.79
C GLU A 56 7.62 2.79 7.47
N LYS A 57 7.46 1.62 6.82
CA LYS A 57 8.60 0.82 6.35
C LYS A 57 9.49 1.56 5.36
N MET A 58 8.92 2.39 4.48
CA MET A 58 9.72 3.25 3.59
C MET A 58 10.49 4.33 4.35
N LYS A 59 9.92 4.90 5.42
CA LYS A 59 10.64 5.84 6.29
C LYS A 59 11.80 5.16 7.01
N GLU A 60 11.60 3.94 7.52
CA GLU A 60 12.66 3.13 8.13
C GLU A 60 13.77 2.81 7.11
N LEU A 61 13.39 2.40 5.90
CA LEU A 61 14.32 2.11 4.82
C LEU A 61 15.14 3.34 4.39
N GLY A 62 14.54 4.54 4.46
CA GLY A 62 15.21 5.81 4.20
C GLY A 62 16.29 6.15 5.24
N LYS A 63 16.13 5.67 6.47
CA LYS A 63 17.08 5.88 7.59
C LYS A 63 18.17 4.81 7.65
N ALA A 64 17.90 3.62 7.12
CA ALA A 64 18.85 2.51 7.10
C ALA A 64 19.92 2.69 6.00
N SER A 65 21.11 2.16 6.24
CA SER A 65 22.23 2.12 5.29
C SER A 65 23.03 0.82 5.45
N GLY A 66 23.88 0.50 4.48
CA GLY A 66 24.71 -0.71 4.51
C GLY A 66 23.88 -2.00 4.67
N ASP A 67 24.35 -2.93 5.50
CA ASP A 67 23.70 -4.24 5.71
C ASP A 67 22.31 -4.14 6.36
N ALA A 68 22.09 -3.12 7.19
CA ALA A 68 20.78 -2.86 7.80
C ALA A 68 19.73 -2.49 6.74
N TRP A 69 20.15 -1.88 5.64
CA TRP A 69 19.24 -1.54 4.54
C TRP A 69 18.63 -2.78 3.88
N GLU A 70 19.44 -3.82 3.66
CA GLU A 70 18.94 -5.05 3.02
C GLU A 70 17.96 -5.80 3.95
N GLN A 71 18.21 -5.81 5.26
CA GLN A 71 17.27 -6.39 6.22
C GLN A 71 15.93 -5.62 6.25
N VAL A 72 15.98 -4.29 6.31
CA VAL A 72 14.75 -3.46 6.30
C VAL A 72 14.03 -3.63 4.97
N LYS A 73 14.74 -3.69 3.84
CA LYS A 73 14.17 -3.93 2.50
C LYS A 73 13.37 -5.23 2.45
N VAL A 74 13.92 -6.34 2.93
CA VAL A 74 13.21 -7.64 2.95
C VAL A 74 11.89 -7.54 3.71
N THR A 75 11.87 -6.85 4.85
CA THR A 75 10.62 -6.65 5.60
C THR A 75 9.65 -5.69 4.92
N ALA A 76 10.17 -4.63 4.29
CA ALA A 76 9.37 -3.67 3.53
C ALA A 76 8.74 -4.32 2.29
N ASP A 77 9.47 -5.20 1.58
CA ASP A 77 8.98 -5.92 0.41
C ASP A 77 7.76 -6.77 0.73
N LYS A 78 7.78 -7.49 1.87
CA LYS A 78 6.61 -8.27 2.32
C LYS A 78 5.37 -7.41 2.52
N VAL A 79 5.50 -6.30 3.24
CA VAL A 79 4.39 -5.35 3.46
C VAL A 79 3.90 -4.76 2.13
N TRP A 80 4.81 -4.54 1.18
CA TRP A 80 4.47 -4.07 -0.17
C TRP A 80 3.65 -5.09 -0.95
N ASP A 81 4.05 -6.36 -0.92
CA ASP A 81 3.39 -7.43 -1.65
C ASP A 81 2.00 -7.72 -1.08
N ASP A 82 1.85 -7.67 0.25
CA ASP A 82 0.55 -7.76 0.92
C ASP A 82 -0.38 -6.62 0.51
N LEU A 83 0.13 -5.37 0.50
CA LEU A 83 -0.65 -4.21 0.07
C LEU A 83 -1.03 -4.30 -1.41
N LYS A 84 -0.08 -4.68 -2.28
CA LYS A 84 -0.34 -4.86 -3.71
C LYS A 84 -1.46 -5.86 -3.95
N SER A 85 -1.40 -6.99 -3.27
CA SER A 85 -2.37 -8.08 -3.41
C SER A 85 -3.73 -7.63 -2.90
N GLY A 86 -3.79 -6.99 -1.71
CA GLY A 86 -5.03 -6.45 -1.17
C GLY A 86 -5.68 -5.40 -2.08
N VAL A 87 -4.88 -4.49 -2.65
CA VAL A 87 -5.38 -3.45 -3.57
C VAL A 87 -5.90 -4.08 -4.86
N ALA A 88 -5.18 -5.03 -5.44
CA ALA A 88 -5.62 -5.75 -6.64
C ALA A 88 -6.92 -6.52 -6.41
N ASP A 89 -7.02 -7.22 -5.27
CA ASP A 89 -8.22 -7.94 -4.86
C ASP A 89 -9.41 -7.01 -4.65
N ALA A 90 -9.23 -5.91 -3.92
CA ALA A 90 -10.30 -4.94 -3.72
C ALA A 90 -10.73 -4.31 -5.05
N HIS A 91 -9.77 -3.88 -5.88
CA HIS A 91 -10.04 -3.29 -7.17
C HIS A 91 -10.82 -4.23 -8.10
N SER A 92 -10.47 -5.53 -8.12
CA SER A 92 -11.19 -6.54 -8.91
C SER A 92 -12.67 -6.65 -8.55
N LYS A 93 -12.99 -6.38 -7.29
CA LYS A 93 -14.35 -6.49 -6.76
C LYS A 93 -15.13 -5.16 -6.82
N PHE A 94 -14.47 -4.05 -7.19
CA PHE A 94 -15.07 -2.73 -7.46
C PHE A 94 -15.23 -2.44 -8.96
N LYS A 95 -14.79 -3.38 -9.82
CA LYS A 95 -15.08 -3.43 -11.24
C LYS A 95 -16.42 -4.12 -11.46
#